data_AF-A0A1S3QVI1-F1
#
_entry.id   AF-A0A1S3QVI1-F1
#
_cell.length_a   1.000
_cell.length_b   1.000
_cell.length_c   1.000
_cell.angle_alpha   90.00
_cell.angle_beta   90.00
_cell.angle_gamma   90.00
#
_symmetry.space_group_name_H-M   'P 1'
#
loop_
_entity.id
_entity.type
_entity.pdbx_description
1 polymer ?
#
loop_
_entity_poly.entity_id
_entity_poly.type
_entity_poly.pdbx_seq_one_letter_code
_entity_poly.pdbx_strand_id
1 'polypeptide(L)'
;MSVYAAKRVIGEAQWSPEQLEQCKLGIVKFIEAEQVPEVETVIHLVVASSDTRHGVATAADLELKSKQSIIDWNNPLIVNKMYKVYLGDIPLKTKGASLKRELKHEPVSTRVKMKILPHLLRSRLAAECFPANIQVVYDGLFGANTNNKLLSLTLQFVHHICQVCPDTNKPLGLMLLNGLTKLINEYKEDPKLLCMAYSAVGKLSSRMPQLFTKDIALVQQFFEAMCKEEPDVRLAIQEALSMMVGAYANLQGALLNLMEALVAAYMGKVTLDMVSPTTR
;
A
#
# COMPACT_ATOMS: atom_id res chain seq x y z
N MET A 1 -18.94 6.41 5.36
CA MET A 1 -20.16 6.91 6.02
C MET A 1 -21.32 6.00 5.62
N SER A 2 -22.18 5.59 6.55
CA SER A 2 -23.36 4.77 6.20
C SER A 2 -24.47 5.62 5.58
N VAL A 3 -25.34 5.03 4.76
CA VAL A 3 -26.47 5.74 4.12
C VAL A 3 -27.40 6.33 5.18
N TYR A 4 -27.61 5.62 6.28
CA TYR A 4 -28.41 6.09 7.40
C TYR A 4 -27.84 7.36 8.04
N ALA A 5 -26.52 7.40 8.29
CA ALA A 5 -25.87 8.58 8.87
C ALA A 5 -25.94 9.80 7.94
N ALA A 6 -25.75 9.60 6.64
CA ALA A 6 -25.87 10.67 5.65
C ALA A 6 -27.28 11.29 5.64
N LYS A 7 -28.32 10.45 5.62
CA LYS A 7 -29.72 10.91 5.68
C LYS A 7 -30.03 11.71 6.95
N ARG A 8 -29.50 11.31 8.10
CA ARG A 8 -29.68 12.05 9.36
C ARG A 8 -29.06 13.45 9.33
N VAL A 9 -27.96 13.64 8.62
CA VAL A 9 -27.25 14.93 8.56
C VAL A 9 -27.88 15.86 7.52
N ILE A 10 -28.25 15.32 6.36
CA ILE A 10 -28.85 16.10 5.26
C ILE A 10 -30.33 16.43 5.55
N GLY A 11 -31.02 15.55 6.29
CA GLY A 11 -32.46 15.66 6.52
C GLY A 11 -33.26 15.30 5.25
N GLU A 12 -34.47 15.85 5.15
CA GLU A 12 -35.35 15.66 3.98
C GLU A 12 -35.12 16.69 2.86
N ALA A 13 -34.41 17.79 3.15
CA ALA A 13 -34.16 18.87 2.22
C ALA A 13 -32.91 18.59 1.34
N GLN A 14 -33.07 18.65 0.02
CA GLN A 14 -31.94 18.58 -0.89
C GLN A 14 -31.19 19.93 -0.89
N TRP A 15 -29.90 19.91 -0.57
CA TRP A 15 -29.05 21.09 -0.63
C TRP A 15 -28.61 21.38 -2.06
N SER A 16 -28.49 22.66 -2.40
CA SER A 16 -27.80 23.06 -3.63
C SER A 16 -26.30 22.71 -3.54
N PRO A 17 -25.60 22.53 -4.68
CA PRO A 17 -24.16 22.33 -4.69
C PRO A 17 -23.38 23.40 -3.92
N GLU A 18 -23.80 24.66 -4.01
CA GLU A 18 -23.18 25.81 -3.33
C GLU A 18 -23.43 25.77 -1.83
N GLN A 19 -24.66 25.46 -1.39
CA GLN A 19 -24.99 25.31 0.03
C GLN A 19 -24.18 24.18 0.67
N LEU A 20 -24.04 23.06 -0.04
CA LEU A 20 -23.22 21.94 0.40
C LEU A 20 -21.74 22.31 0.51
N GLU A 21 -21.20 23.06 -0.45
CA GLU A 21 -19.83 23.56 -0.36
C GLU A 21 -19.64 24.49 0.85
N GLN A 22 -20.53 25.46 1.03
CA GLN A 22 -20.44 26.40 2.16
C GLN A 22 -20.54 25.69 3.51
N CYS A 23 -21.40 24.67 3.63
CA CYS A 23 -21.48 23.85 4.83
C CYS A 23 -20.15 23.12 5.11
N LYS A 24 -19.57 22.46 4.10
CA LYS A 24 -18.27 21.77 4.25
C LYS A 24 -17.16 22.73 4.63
N LEU A 25 -17.10 23.91 4.02
CA LEU A 25 -16.15 24.97 4.38
C LEU A 25 -16.36 25.44 5.82
N GLY A 26 -17.61 25.58 6.26
CA GLY A 26 -17.95 25.88 7.65
C GLY A 26 -17.40 24.82 8.62
N ILE A 27 -17.50 23.54 8.28
CA ILE A 27 -16.94 22.44 9.09
C ILE A 27 -15.40 22.54 9.15
N VAL A 28 -14.73 22.82 8.04
CA VAL A 28 -13.27 23.00 8.02
C VAL A 28 -12.85 24.18 8.91
N LYS A 29 -13.53 25.33 8.80
CA LYS A 29 -13.28 26.51 9.64
C LYS A 29 -13.57 26.26 11.12
N PHE A 30 -14.58 25.45 11.43
CA PHE A 30 -14.86 25.06 12.81
C PHE A 30 -13.73 24.20 13.40
N ILE A 31 -13.16 23.29 12.61
CA ILE A 31 -11.97 22.52 13.02
C ILE A 31 -10.74 23.43 13.19
N GLU A 32 -10.56 24.40 12.30
CA GLU A 32 -9.50 25.42 12.37
C GLU A 32 -9.59 26.26 13.65
N ALA A 33 -10.80 26.49 14.18
CA ALA A 33 -11.00 27.22 15.43
C ALA A 33 -10.53 26.47 16.70
N GLU A 34 -9.94 25.27 16.56
CA GLU A 34 -9.30 24.50 17.65
C GLU A 34 -10.23 24.18 18.84
N GLN A 35 -11.53 24.14 18.59
CA GLN A 35 -12.53 23.82 19.63
C GLN A 35 -12.61 22.32 19.94
N VAL A 36 -11.99 21.48 19.11
CA VAL A 36 -12.01 20.02 19.22
C VAL A 36 -10.58 19.47 19.04
N PRO A 37 -10.13 18.51 19.86
CA PRO A 37 -8.78 17.96 19.78
C PRO A 37 -8.40 17.41 18.39
N GLU A 38 -7.14 17.57 18.01
CA GLU A 38 -6.60 17.17 16.70
C GLU A 38 -6.78 15.68 16.43
N VAL A 39 -6.64 14.85 17.46
CA VAL A 39 -6.84 13.39 17.41
C VAL A 39 -8.24 13.00 16.94
N GLU A 40 -9.22 13.90 17.10
CA GLU A 40 -10.60 13.72 16.66
C GLU A 40 -10.88 14.32 15.29
N THR A 41 -10.22 15.43 14.97
CA THR A 41 -10.52 16.22 13.76
C THR A 41 -9.64 15.90 12.56
N VAL A 42 -8.40 15.43 12.77
CA VAL A 42 -7.42 15.24 11.69
C VAL A 42 -7.94 14.35 10.55
N ILE A 43 -8.67 13.28 10.87
CA ILE A 43 -9.22 12.37 9.86
C ILE A 43 -10.29 13.05 9.00
N HIS A 44 -11.05 13.98 9.60
CA HIS A 44 -12.04 14.76 8.87
C HIS A 44 -11.35 15.69 7.87
N LEU A 45 -10.24 16.31 8.25
CA LEU A 45 -9.43 17.12 7.34
C LEU A 45 -8.81 16.28 6.22
N VAL A 46 -8.29 15.07 6.52
CA VAL A 46 -7.75 14.15 5.50
C VAL A 46 -8.81 13.81 4.46
N VAL A 47 -10.03 13.48 4.91
CA VAL A 47 -11.15 13.20 4.00
C VAL A 47 -11.57 14.46 3.23
N ALA A 48 -11.69 15.61 3.89
CA ALA A 48 -12.06 16.87 3.25
C ALA A 48 -11.04 17.33 2.20
N SER A 49 -9.75 17.04 2.38
CA SER A 49 -8.69 17.33 1.41
C SER A 49 -8.86 16.58 0.07
N SER A 50 -9.75 15.58 0.04
CA SER A 50 -10.12 14.81 -1.15
C SER A 50 -11.44 15.26 -1.79
N ASP A 51 -12.05 16.36 -1.34
CA ASP A 51 -13.34 16.80 -1.84
C ASP A 51 -13.32 17.11 -3.36
N THR A 52 -14.50 17.09 -3.99
CA THR A 52 -14.66 17.46 -5.40
C THR A 52 -14.69 18.96 -5.62
N ARG A 53 -15.04 19.75 -4.60
CA ARG A 53 -14.95 21.20 -4.62
C ARG A 53 -13.56 21.64 -4.22
N HIS A 54 -12.88 22.35 -5.12
CA HIS A 54 -11.51 22.81 -4.90
C HIS A 54 -11.37 23.71 -3.67
N GLY A 55 -12.38 24.53 -3.35
CA GLY A 55 -12.37 25.38 -2.16
C GLY A 55 -12.25 24.57 -0.86
N VAL A 56 -13.07 23.53 -0.72
CA VAL A 56 -13.06 22.63 0.45
C VAL A 56 -11.74 21.86 0.53
N ALA A 57 -11.33 21.27 -0.60
CA ALA A 57 -10.11 20.47 -0.66
C ALA A 57 -8.87 21.30 -0.29
N THR A 58 -8.77 22.53 -0.81
CA THR A 58 -7.66 23.44 -0.54
C THR A 58 -7.64 23.89 0.92
N ALA A 59 -8.79 24.31 1.45
CA ALA A 59 -8.87 24.76 2.84
C ALA A 59 -8.45 23.65 3.82
N ALA A 60 -8.95 22.42 3.61
CA ALA A 60 -8.57 21.28 4.45
C ALA A 60 -7.09 20.88 4.30
N ASP A 61 -6.53 20.96 3.09
CA ASP A 61 -5.12 20.63 2.83
C ASP A 61 -4.16 21.66 3.46
N LEU A 62 -4.51 22.96 3.42
CA LEU A 62 -3.77 24.02 4.10
C LEU A 62 -3.77 23.81 5.61
N GLU A 63 -4.92 23.46 6.18
CA GLU A 63 -5.06 23.22 7.62
C GLU A 63 -4.34 21.93 8.07
N LEU A 64 -4.31 20.88 7.26
CA LEU A 64 -3.48 19.71 7.55
C LEU A 64 -1.99 20.04 7.56
N LYS A 65 -1.55 20.94 6.68
CA LYS A 65 -0.15 21.36 6.58
C LYS A 65 0.26 22.23 7.75
N SER A 66 -0.60 23.16 8.19
CA SER A 66 -0.34 24.01 9.36
C SER A 66 -0.15 23.17 10.63
N LYS A 67 -0.93 22.09 10.77
CA LYS A 67 -0.89 21.18 11.93
C LYS A 67 0.02 19.96 11.77
N GLN A 68 0.75 19.84 10.66
CA GLN A 68 1.49 18.60 10.34
C GLN A 68 2.54 18.24 11.41
N SER A 69 3.19 19.22 12.04
CA SER A 69 4.25 19.01 13.03
C SER A 69 3.74 18.59 14.41
N ILE A 70 2.49 18.91 14.75
CA ILE A 70 1.89 18.60 16.06
C ILE A 70 1.11 17.27 16.04
N ILE A 71 0.71 16.79 14.86
CA ILE A 71 -0.01 15.52 14.74
C ILE A 71 0.94 14.35 14.95
N ASP A 72 0.69 13.57 16.01
CA ASP A 72 1.31 12.26 16.18
C ASP A 72 0.66 11.20 15.28
N TRP A 73 1.28 10.95 14.13
CA TRP A 73 0.82 9.90 13.19
C TRP A 73 0.97 8.47 13.72
N ASN A 74 1.69 8.26 14.85
CA ASN A 74 1.74 6.96 15.53
C ASN A 74 0.65 6.80 16.59
N ASN A 75 -0.23 7.80 16.79
CA ASN A 75 -1.32 7.68 17.74
C ASN A 75 -2.30 6.55 17.33
N PRO A 76 -2.57 5.56 18.19
CA PRO A 76 -3.44 4.43 17.87
C PRO A 76 -4.86 4.85 17.46
N LEU A 77 -5.41 5.93 18.02
CA LEU A 77 -6.74 6.40 17.67
C LEU A 77 -6.79 6.92 16.23
N ILE A 78 -5.75 7.63 15.79
CA ILE A 78 -5.63 8.15 14.44
C ILE A 78 -5.45 7.00 13.45
N VAL A 79 -4.52 6.08 13.73
CA VAL A 79 -4.24 4.92 12.86
C VAL A 79 -5.48 4.03 12.71
N ASN A 80 -6.14 3.68 13.81
CA ASN A 80 -7.35 2.86 13.77
C ASN A 80 -8.49 3.55 13.01
N LYS A 81 -8.67 4.87 13.19
CA LYS A 81 -9.67 5.63 12.42
C LYS A 81 -9.31 5.68 10.93
N MET A 82 -8.03 5.87 10.56
CA MET A 82 -7.60 5.84 9.15
C MET A 82 -7.92 4.49 8.50
N TYR A 83 -7.59 3.37 9.15
CA TYR A 83 -7.91 2.04 8.63
C TYR A 83 -9.42 1.81 8.49
N LYS A 84 -10.18 2.17 9.53
CA LYS A 84 -11.65 2.02 9.51
C LYS A 84 -12.29 2.84 8.39
N VAL A 85 -11.83 4.08 8.17
CA VAL A 85 -12.32 4.93 7.08
C VAL A 85 -11.88 4.37 5.73
N TYR A 86 -10.63 3.92 5.60
CA TYR A 86 -10.10 3.36 4.37
C TYR A 86 -10.88 2.11 3.91
N LEU A 87 -11.03 1.14 4.82
CA LEU A 87 -11.55 -0.19 4.53
C LEU A 87 -13.09 -0.30 4.68
N GLY A 88 -13.71 0.62 5.41
CA GLY A 88 -15.11 0.50 5.80
C GLY A 88 -15.32 -0.65 6.80
N ASP A 89 -16.58 -1.10 6.91
CA ASP A 89 -16.92 -2.27 7.71
C ASP A 89 -16.58 -3.53 6.91
N ILE A 90 -15.48 -4.18 7.30
CA ILE A 90 -15.04 -5.43 6.72
C ILE A 90 -15.97 -6.54 7.25
N PRO A 91 -16.61 -7.35 6.38
CA PRO A 91 -17.38 -8.50 6.82
C PRO A 91 -16.45 -9.54 7.42
N LEU A 92 -16.14 -9.42 8.71
CA LEU A 92 -15.53 -10.52 9.45
C LEU A 92 -16.54 -11.66 9.47
N LYS A 93 -16.12 -12.86 9.05
CA LYS A 93 -16.93 -14.09 9.12
C LYS A 93 -17.15 -14.55 10.58
N THR A 94 -17.39 -13.63 11.50
CA THR A 94 -17.61 -13.91 12.92
C THR A 94 -19.08 -13.68 13.25
N LYS A 95 -19.79 -14.81 13.29
CA LYS A 95 -21.05 -15.11 13.98
C LYS A 95 -22.05 -13.96 14.21
N GLY A 96 -23.11 -13.96 13.39
CA GLY A 96 -24.48 -13.90 13.91
C GLY A 96 -25.28 -12.61 13.72
N ALA A 97 -24.64 -11.47 13.44
CA ALA A 97 -25.36 -10.22 13.18
C ALA A 97 -24.93 -9.63 11.85
N SER A 98 -25.69 -9.92 10.78
CA SER A 98 -25.59 -9.12 9.56
C SER A 98 -25.99 -7.69 9.93
N LEU A 99 -25.02 -6.77 10.01
CA LEU A 99 -25.30 -5.34 10.07
C LEU A 99 -26.29 -5.01 8.96
N LYS A 100 -27.41 -4.34 9.30
CA LYS A 100 -28.37 -3.89 8.29
C LYS A 100 -27.62 -3.11 7.21
N ARG A 101 -27.92 -3.38 5.95
CA ARG A 101 -27.19 -2.81 4.79
C ARG A 101 -27.04 -1.29 4.87
N GLU A 102 -28.02 -0.60 5.44
CA GLU A 102 -28.05 0.85 5.60
C GLU A 102 -27.09 1.39 6.67
N LEU A 103 -26.65 0.54 7.61
CA LEU A 103 -25.71 0.84 8.68
C LEU A 103 -24.27 0.49 8.30
N LYS A 104 -24.07 -0.31 7.24
CA LYS A 104 -22.76 -0.71 6.76
C LYS A 104 -21.99 0.50 6.21
N HIS A 105 -20.73 0.62 6.62
CA HIS A 105 -19.80 1.56 6.04
C HIS A 105 -19.11 0.90 4.85
N GLU A 106 -19.33 1.42 3.64
CA GLU A 106 -18.53 1.03 2.49
C GLU A 106 -17.12 1.68 2.56
N PRO A 107 -16.09 1.05 1.96
CA PRO A 107 -14.78 1.66 1.82
C PRO A 107 -14.88 2.98 1.07
N VAL A 108 -13.97 3.89 1.38
CA VAL A 108 -13.94 5.22 0.74
C VAL A 108 -13.52 5.17 -0.73
N SER A 109 -13.77 6.25 -1.45
CA SER A 109 -13.39 6.37 -2.86
C SER A 109 -11.87 6.39 -3.06
N THR A 110 -11.42 6.07 -4.27
CA THR A 110 -10.00 6.10 -4.67
C THR A 110 -9.32 7.42 -4.34
N ARG A 111 -10.03 8.55 -4.45
CA ARG A 111 -9.47 9.88 -4.13
C ARG A 111 -9.14 10.04 -2.65
N VAL A 112 -10.01 9.54 -1.77
CA VAL A 112 -9.78 9.54 -0.32
C VAL A 112 -8.65 8.57 0.02
N LYS A 113 -8.63 7.37 -0.58
CA LYS A 113 -7.55 6.38 -0.39
C LYS A 113 -6.17 6.97 -0.71
N MET A 114 -6.06 7.71 -1.82
CA MET A 114 -4.83 8.41 -2.21
C MET A 114 -4.41 9.52 -1.24
N LYS A 115 -5.33 10.11 -0.47
CA LYS A 115 -5.01 11.07 0.59
C LYS A 115 -4.63 10.38 1.90
N ILE A 116 -5.24 9.24 2.23
CA ILE A 116 -4.94 8.48 3.47
C ILE A 116 -3.55 7.83 3.42
N LEU A 117 -3.18 7.17 2.32
CA LEU A 117 -1.92 6.40 2.24
C LEU A 117 -0.65 7.21 2.58
N PRO A 118 -0.47 8.46 2.09
CA PRO A 118 0.65 9.31 2.48
C PRO A 118 0.77 9.55 4.00
N HIS A 119 -0.34 9.53 4.74
CA HIS A 119 -0.33 9.69 6.19
C HIS A 119 -0.01 8.37 6.90
N LEU A 120 -0.43 7.23 6.36
CA LEU A 120 -0.02 5.90 6.87
C LEU A 120 1.50 5.68 6.73
N LEU A 121 2.12 6.21 5.68
CA LEU A 121 3.58 6.17 5.49
C LEU A 121 4.38 6.90 6.58
N ARG A 122 3.75 7.80 7.33
CA ARG A 122 4.38 8.53 8.45
C ARG A 122 4.29 7.78 9.78
N SER A 123 3.59 6.65 9.79
CA SER A 123 3.25 5.91 10.99
C SER A 123 3.96 4.56 11.01
N ARG A 124 4.83 4.36 11.99
CA ARG A 124 5.41 3.06 12.32
C ARG A 124 4.32 2.10 12.77
N LEU A 125 3.42 2.57 13.64
CA LEU A 125 2.31 1.77 14.16
C LEU A 125 1.39 1.26 13.04
N ALA A 126 1.13 2.08 12.01
CA ALA A 126 0.35 1.63 10.84
C ALA A 126 1.01 0.43 10.15
N ALA A 127 2.33 0.49 9.89
CA ALA A 127 3.06 -0.61 9.27
C ALA A 127 3.01 -1.92 10.08
N GLU A 128 2.86 -1.84 11.40
CA GLU A 128 2.82 -3.00 12.31
C GLU A 128 1.40 -3.51 12.59
N CYS A 129 0.36 -2.74 12.24
CA CYS A 129 -1.04 -3.02 12.57
C CYS A 129 -1.67 -4.11 11.68
N PHE A 130 -1.36 -5.37 11.99
CA PHE A 130 -1.97 -6.54 11.34
C PHE A 130 -3.34 -6.90 11.99
N PRO A 131 -4.40 -7.21 11.21
CA PRO A 131 -4.42 -7.44 9.76
C PRO A 131 -4.79 -6.21 8.91
N ALA A 132 -4.99 -5.03 9.51
CA ALA A 132 -5.48 -3.86 8.78
C ALA A 132 -4.50 -3.39 7.69
N ASN A 133 -3.20 -3.41 7.98
CA ASN A 133 -2.15 -3.05 7.03
C ASN A 133 -2.20 -3.89 5.74
N ILE A 134 -2.32 -5.21 5.85
CA ILE A 134 -2.34 -6.11 4.69
C ILE A 134 -3.67 -6.02 3.94
N GLN A 135 -4.77 -5.74 4.63
CA GLN A 135 -6.06 -5.48 3.99
C GLN A 135 -6.00 -4.23 3.12
N VAL A 136 -5.36 -3.15 3.59
CA VAL A 136 -5.10 -1.95 2.79
C VAL A 136 -4.22 -2.27 1.59
N VAL A 137 -3.16 -3.07 1.76
CA VAL A 137 -2.29 -3.49 0.65
C VAL A 137 -3.09 -4.23 -0.43
N TYR A 138 -3.88 -5.25 -0.06
CA TYR A 138 -4.66 -6.01 -1.04
C TYR A 138 -5.75 -5.19 -1.71
N ASP A 139 -6.42 -4.29 -0.97
CA ASP A 139 -7.39 -3.36 -1.55
C ASP A 139 -6.72 -2.37 -2.54
N GLY A 140 -5.53 -1.85 -2.20
CA GLY A 140 -4.79 -0.93 -3.08
C GLY A 140 -4.22 -1.61 -4.32
N LEU A 141 -3.74 -2.85 -4.20
CA LEU A 141 -3.16 -3.62 -5.30
C LEU A 141 -4.20 -4.25 -6.23
N PHE A 142 -5.30 -4.77 -5.67
CA PHE A 142 -6.24 -5.63 -6.41
C PHE A 142 -7.71 -5.21 -6.27
N GLY A 143 -7.99 -4.07 -5.64
CA GLY A 143 -9.35 -3.55 -5.49
C GLY A 143 -9.95 -3.08 -6.81
N ALA A 144 -11.28 -3.13 -6.91
CA ALA A 144 -12.01 -2.86 -8.16
C ALA A 144 -11.82 -1.44 -8.74
N ASN A 145 -11.42 -0.47 -7.91
CA ASN A 145 -11.27 0.94 -8.28
C ASN A 145 -9.81 1.43 -8.15
N THR A 146 -8.83 0.56 -8.44
CA THR A 146 -7.41 0.94 -8.41
C THR A 146 -6.95 1.66 -9.69
N ASN A 147 -5.81 2.33 -9.61
CA ASN A 147 -5.11 2.98 -10.73
C ASN A 147 -3.62 3.11 -10.40
N ASN A 148 -2.77 3.48 -11.38
CA ASN A 148 -1.31 3.52 -11.19
C ASN A 148 -0.86 4.44 -10.03
N LYS A 149 -1.60 5.52 -9.76
CA LYS A 149 -1.28 6.41 -8.63
C LYS A 149 -1.55 5.74 -7.29
N LEU A 150 -2.69 5.05 -7.16
CA LEU A 150 -3.01 4.28 -5.96
C LEU A 150 -2.07 3.09 -5.79
N LEU A 151 -1.73 2.38 -6.87
CA LEU A 151 -0.75 1.30 -6.88
C LEU A 151 0.62 1.78 -6.38
N SER A 152 1.11 2.91 -6.91
CA SER A 152 2.38 3.50 -6.47
C SER A 152 2.39 3.81 -4.97
N LEU A 153 1.34 4.47 -4.45
CA LEU A 153 1.22 4.77 -3.02
C LEU A 153 1.12 3.49 -2.17
N THR A 154 0.44 2.47 -2.68
CA THR A 154 0.31 1.18 -2.01
C THR A 154 1.65 0.44 -1.95
N LEU A 155 2.43 0.44 -3.04
CA LEU A 155 3.77 -0.16 -3.06
C LEU A 155 4.76 0.60 -2.17
N GLN A 156 4.65 1.93 -2.07
CA GLN A 156 5.39 2.70 -1.05
C GLN A 156 5.02 2.23 0.36
N PHE A 157 3.74 1.98 0.62
CA PHE A 157 3.29 1.47 1.92
C PHE A 157 3.79 0.05 2.18
N VAL A 158 3.85 -0.82 1.16
CA VAL A 158 4.52 -2.13 1.26
C VAL A 158 6.00 -1.99 1.61
N HIS A 159 6.73 -1.06 0.96
CA HIS A 159 8.14 -0.82 1.28
C HIS A 159 8.33 -0.39 2.73
N HIS A 160 7.45 0.48 3.22
CA HIS A 160 7.43 0.91 4.62
C HIS A 160 7.16 -0.25 5.58
N ILE A 161 6.19 -1.13 5.25
CA ILE A 161 5.94 -2.35 6.02
C ILE A 161 7.19 -3.24 6.07
N CYS A 162 7.87 -3.46 4.94
CA CYS A 162 9.10 -4.27 4.89
C CYS A 162 10.23 -3.67 5.74
N GLN A 163 10.30 -2.34 5.87
CA GLN A 163 11.32 -1.66 6.68
C GLN A 163 11.05 -1.76 8.19
N VAL A 164 9.78 -1.75 8.59
CA VAL A 164 9.39 -1.54 9.98
C VAL A 164 8.91 -2.83 10.67
N CYS A 165 8.18 -3.67 9.96
CA CYS A 165 7.44 -4.78 10.56
C CYS A 165 8.38 -5.77 11.28
N PRO A 166 7.99 -6.29 12.46
CA PRO A 166 8.67 -7.41 13.10
C PRO A 166 8.78 -8.64 12.17
N ASP A 167 9.94 -9.29 12.19
CA ASP A 167 10.26 -10.54 11.47
C ASP A 167 9.46 -11.75 11.99
N THR A 168 8.86 -11.62 13.18
CA THR A 168 7.99 -12.64 13.80
C THR A 168 6.61 -12.77 13.14
N ASN A 169 6.14 -11.76 12.41
CA ASN A 169 4.81 -11.78 11.78
C ASN A 169 4.83 -12.52 10.43
N LYS A 170 5.07 -13.83 10.48
CA LYS A 170 5.12 -14.71 9.29
C LYS A 170 3.86 -14.63 8.42
N PRO A 171 2.62 -14.61 8.95
CA PRO A 171 1.42 -14.49 8.11
C PRO A 171 1.42 -13.22 7.25
N LEU A 172 1.81 -12.08 7.81
CA LEU A 172 1.93 -10.83 7.05
C LEU A 172 2.99 -10.96 5.96
N GLY A 173 4.17 -11.48 6.27
CA GLY A 173 5.24 -11.68 5.29
C GLY A 173 4.82 -12.59 4.12
N LEU A 174 4.14 -13.71 4.41
CA LEU A 174 3.63 -14.60 3.37
C LEU A 174 2.58 -13.93 2.49
N MET A 175 1.66 -13.15 3.07
CA MET A 175 0.66 -12.41 2.30
C MET A 175 1.29 -11.32 1.43
N LEU A 176 2.31 -10.62 1.93
CA LEU A 176 3.06 -9.65 1.12
C LEU A 176 3.77 -10.32 -0.04
N LEU A 177 4.48 -11.43 0.21
CA LEU A 177 5.17 -12.18 -0.84
C LEU A 177 4.18 -12.64 -1.92
N ASN A 178 3.07 -13.26 -1.53
CA ASN A 178 2.03 -13.71 -2.47
C ASN A 178 1.44 -12.55 -3.29
N GLY A 179 1.13 -11.43 -2.62
CA GLY A 179 0.62 -10.23 -3.30
C GLY A 179 1.62 -9.64 -4.29
N LEU A 180 2.89 -9.53 -3.91
CA LEU A 180 3.95 -8.99 -4.78
C LEU A 180 4.24 -9.92 -5.97
N THR A 181 4.36 -11.22 -5.75
CA THR A 181 4.59 -12.20 -6.83
C THR A 181 3.41 -12.23 -7.79
N LYS A 182 2.17 -12.15 -7.28
CA LYS A 182 0.98 -12.01 -8.12
C LYS A 182 1.04 -10.75 -8.98
N LEU A 183 1.36 -9.61 -8.37
CA LEU A 183 1.47 -8.33 -9.08
C LEU A 183 2.54 -8.39 -10.19
N ILE A 184 3.72 -8.94 -9.90
CA ILE A 184 4.83 -9.09 -10.87
C ILE A 184 4.40 -9.94 -12.09
N ASN A 185 3.58 -10.97 -11.86
CA ASN A 185 3.13 -11.87 -12.91
C ASN A 185 1.99 -11.30 -13.76
N GLU A 186 1.06 -10.58 -13.14
CA GLU A 186 -0.16 -10.11 -13.81
C GLU A 186 -0.04 -8.68 -14.37
N TYR A 187 0.79 -7.82 -13.76
CA TYR A 187 0.88 -6.41 -14.12
C TYR A 187 2.03 -6.13 -15.08
N LYS A 188 1.73 -5.60 -16.28
CA LYS A 188 2.73 -5.31 -17.32
C LYS A 188 2.65 -3.90 -17.90
N GLU A 189 1.84 -3.02 -17.31
CA GLU A 189 1.52 -1.71 -17.89
C GLU A 189 2.52 -0.60 -17.55
N ASP A 190 3.11 -0.62 -16.34
CA ASP A 190 4.02 0.42 -15.85
C ASP A 190 5.32 -0.18 -15.30
N PRO A 191 6.44 -0.05 -16.03
CA PRO A 191 7.75 -0.54 -15.60
C PRO A 191 8.17 -0.02 -14.22
N LYS A 192 7.80 1.22 -13.85
CA LYS A 192 8.19 1.79 -12.55
C LYS A 192 7.53 1.06 -11.40
N LEU A 193 6.26 0.66 -11.56
CA LEU A 193 5.55 -0.13 -10.55
C LEU A 193 6.12 -1.55 -10.45
N LEU A 194 6.56 -2.13 -11.58
CA LEU A 194 7.29 -3.40 -11.57
C LEU A 194 8.62 -3.30 -10.82
N CYS A 195 9.42 -2.26 -11.06
CA CYS A 195 10.65 -2.02 -10.30
C CYS A 195 10.38 -1.94 -8.78
N MET A 196 9.32 -1.23 -8.40
CA MET A 196 8.91 -1.13 -6.99
C MET A 196 8.48 -2.50 -6.43
N ALA A 197 7.79 -3.33 -7.19
CA ALA A 197 7.37 -4.66 -6.76
C ALA A 197 8.56 -5.60 -6.56
N TYR A 198 9.48 -5.69 -7.52
CA TYR A 198 10.71 -6.47 -7.40
C TYR A 198 11.56 -6.03 -6.20
N SER A 199 11.76 -4.72 -6.04
CA SER A 199 12.48 -4.14 -4.89
C SER A 199 11.80 -4.50 -3.56
N ALA A 200 10.47 -4.52 -3.51
CA ALA A 200 9.72 -4.90 -2.32
C ALA A 200 9.96 -6.37 -1.93
N VAL A 201 10.00 -7.29 -2.92
CA VAL A 201 10.31 -8.71 -2.69
C VAL A 201 11.73 -8.86 -2.13
N GLY A 202 12.71 -8.17 -2.72
CA GLY A 202 14.09 -8.18 -2.22
C GLY A 202 14.19 -7.69 -0.77
N LYS A 203 13.58 -6.54 -0.44
CA LYS A 203 13.52 -6.02 0.93
C LYS A 203 12.86 -6.98 1.91
N LEU A 204 11.75 -7.62 1.49
CA LEU A 204 11.07 -8.63 2.29
C LEU A 204 11.96 -9.84 2.55
N SER A 205 12.78 -10.25 1.58
CA SER A 205 13.73 -11.35 1.75
C SER A 205 14.84 -11.04 2.74
N SER A 206 15.37 -9.81 2.73
CA SER A 206 16.35 -9.39 3.74
C SER A 206 15.74 -9.34 5.14
N ARG A 207 14.45 -9.01 5.25
CA ARG A 207 13.74 -8.88 6.53
C ARG A 207 13.26 -10.23 7.09
N MET A 208 12.78 -11.12 6.22
CA MET A 208 12.20 -12.41 6.58
C MET A 208 12.77 -13.54 5.69
N PRO A 209 14.09 -13.80 5.75
CA PRO A 209 14.76 -14.75 4.86
C PRO A 209 14.18 -16.17 4.94
N GLN A 210 13.65 -16.57 6.09
CA GLN A 210 13.01 -17.86 6.31
C GLN A 210 11.84 -18.13 5.36
N LEU A 211 11.18 -17.10 4.82
CA LEU A 211 10.08 -17.26 3.87
C LEU A 211 10.56 -17.66 2.47
N PHE A 212 11.85 -17.49 2.18
CA PHE A 212 12.44 -17.65 0.85
C PHE A 212 13.31 -18.90 0.73
N THR A 213 13.91 -19.35 1.83
CA THR A 213 14.92 -20.45 1.90
C THR A 213 14.65 -21.70 1.06
N LYS A 214 13.38 -22.03 0.76
CA LYS A 214 13.00 -23.23 -0.01
C LYS A 214 12.38 -22.93 -1.37
N ASP A 215 12.16 -21.67 -1.69
CA ASP A 215 11.52 -21.25 -2.92
C ASP A 215 12.58 -20.91 -3.98
N ILE A 216 13.15 -21.96 -4.57
CA ILE A 216 14.09 -21.82 -5.69
C ILE A 216 13.36 -21.38 -6.97
N ALA A 217 12.07 -21.71 -7.09
CA ALA A 217 11.24 -21.33 -8.24
C ALA A 217 11.12 -19.82 -8.36
N LEU A 218 11.00 -19.09 -7.25
CA LEU A 218 11.00 -17.63 -7.25
C LEU A 218 12.32 -17.05 -7.79
N VAL A 219 13.46 -17.62 -7.42
CA VAL A 219 14.78 -17.18 -7.92
C VAL A 219 14.88 -17.43 -9.43
N GLN A 220 14.44 -18.61 -9.88
CA GLN A 220 14.39 -18.92 -11.30
C GLN A 220 13.50 -17.94 -12.07
N GLN A 221 12.31 -17.62 -11.54
CA GLN A 221 11.39 -16.65 -12.12
C GLN A 221 12.07 -15.26 -12.28
N PHE A 222 12.85 -14.83 -11.28
CA PHE A 222 13.56 -13.55 -11.33
C PHE A 222 14.67 -13.57 -12.38
N PHE A 223 15.45 -14.64 -12.46
CA PHE A 223 16.45 -14.80 -13.52
C PHE A 223 15.83 -14.81 -14.92
N GLU A 224 14.70 -15.51 -15.10
CA GLU A 224 13.97 -15.53 -16.37
C GLU A 224 13.43 -14.15 -16.75
N ALA A 225 12.88 -13.41 -15.77
CA ALA A 225 12.39 -12.06 -15.98
C ALA A 225 13.53 -11.10 -16.35
N MET A 226 14.69 -11.23 -15.70
CA MET A 226 15.87 -10.41 -16.02
C MET A 226 16.34 -10.57 -17.48
N CYS A 227 16.11 -11.71 -18.12
CA CYS A 227 16.43 -11.90 -19.54
C CYS A 227 15.39 -11.30 -20.49
N LYS A 228 14.21 -10.92 -20.00
CA LYS A 228 13.06 -10.52 -20.84
C LYS A 228 12.64 -9.06 -20.66
N GLU A 229 12.89 -8.50 -19.49
CA GLU A 229 12.40 -7.18 -19.09
C GLU A 229 13.34 -6.05 -19.59
N GLU A 230 12.83 -4.82 -19.60
CA GLU A 230 13.56 -3.61 -20.03
C GLU A 230 14.69 -3.22 -19.05
N PRO A 231 15.70 -2.43 -19.47
CA PRO A 231 16.88 -2.10 -18.66
C PRO A 231 16.59 -1.68 -17.20
N ASP A 232 15.66 -0.76 -16.98
CA ASP A 232 15.33 -0.27 -15.64
C ASP A 232 14.75 -1.37 -14.72
N VAL A 233 13.91 -2.25 -15.29
CA VAL A 233 13.31 -3.36 -14.56
C VAL A 233 14.36 -4.44 -14.31
N ARG A 234 15.25 -4.70 -15.27
CA ARG A 234 16.39 -5.62 -15.10
C ARG A 234 17.29 -5.21 -13.94
N LEU A 235 17.60 -3.93 -13.82
CA LEU A 235 18.37 -3.41 -12.69
C LEU A 235 17.65 -3.66 -11.36
N ALA A 236 16.34 -3.37 -11.28
CA ALA A 236 15.57 -3.64 -10.07
C ALA A 236 15.51 -5.15 -9.72
N ILE A 237 15.46 -6.04 -10.72
CA ILE A 237 15.52 -7.49 -10.52
C ILE A 237 16.91 -7.90 -9.99
N GLN A 238 18.00 -7.36 -10.54
CA GLN A 238 19.36 -7.64 -10.07
C GLN A 238 19.58 -7.20 -8.62
N GLU A 239 19.09 -6.01 -8.26
CA GLU A 239 19.11 -5.53 -6.88
C GLU A 239 18.30 -6.45 -5.95
N ALA A 240 17.12 -6.90 -6.39
CA ALA A 240 16.30 -7.82 -5.62
C ALA A 240 16.98 -9.18 -5.40
N LEU A 241 17.56 -9.77 -6.45
CA LEU A 241 18.35 -10.99 -6.37
C LEU A 241 19.55 -10.83 -5.41
N SER A 242 20.21 -9.67 -5.43
CA SER A 242 21.33 -9.37 -4.52
C SER A 242 20.88 -9.31 -3.06
N MET A 243 19.72 -8.69 -2.79
CA MET A 243 19.12 -8.66 -1.45
C MET A 243 18.71 -10.07 -0.94
N MET A 244 18.35 -10.97 -1.87
CA MET A 244 17.90 -12.34 -1.57
C MET A 244 19.03 -13.31 -1.20
N VAL A 245 20.30 -12.99 -1.49
CA VAL A 245 21.44 -13.90 -1.28
C VAL A 245 21.48 -14.48 0.14
N GLY A 246 21.24 -13.64 1.16
CA GLY A 246 21.25 -14.08 2.57
C GLY A 246 20.21 -15.17 2.88
N ALA A 247 19.09 -15.22 2.15
CA ALA A 247 18.06 -16.22 2.34
C ALA A 247 18.44 -17.61 1.79
N TYR A 248 19.41 -17.68 0.89
CA TYR A 248 19.84 -18.92 0.23
C TYR A 248 21.29 -19.31 0.59
N ALA A 249 21.96 -18.57 1.47
CA ALA A 249 23.37 -18.78 1.81
C ALA A 249 23.66 -20.15 2.47
N ASN A 250 22.66 -20.78 3.09
CA ASN A 250 22.81 -22.04 3.83
C ASN A 250 22.12 -23.23 3.14
N LEU A 251 21.90 -23.16 1.82
CA LEU A 251 21.35 -24.29 1.06
C LEU A 251 22.27 -25.51 1.14
N GLN A 252 21.69 -26.71 1.13
CA GLN A 252 22.42 -27.98 1.17
C GLN A 252 21.75 -29.01 0.25
N GLY A 253 22.52 -30.03 -0.14
CA GLY A 253 22.04 -31.17 -0.91
C GLY A 253 21.42 -30.75 -2.25
N ALA A 254 20.25 -31.32 -2.57
CA ALA A 254 19.58 -31.10 -3.85
C ALA A 254 19.25 -29.61 -4.13
N LEU A 255 18.93 -28.83 -3.10
CA LEU A 255 18.60 -27.40 -3.28
C LEU A 255 19.83 -26.57 -3.61
N LEU A 256 20.99 -26.90 -3.03
CA LEU A 256 22.26 -26.24 -3.37
C LEU A 256 22.64 -26.54 -4.82
N ASN A 257 22.61 -27.82 -5.22
CA ASN A 257 22.92 -28.23 -6.59
C ASN A 257 22.01 -27.54 -7.62
N LEU A 258 20.72 -27.39 -7.29
CA LEU A 258 19.76 -26.69 -8.16
C LEU A 258 20.09 -25.19 -8.26
N MET A 259 20.44 -24.54 -7.15
CA MET A 259 20.84 -23.13 -7.14
C MET A 259 22.14 -22.91 -7.94
N GLU A 260 23.14 -23.78 -7.79
CA GLU A 260 24.39 -23.70 -8.55
C GLU A 260 24.15 -23.85 -10.06
N ALA A 261 23.34 -24.84 -10.46
CA ALA A 261 22.96 -25.03 -11.85
C ALA A 261 22.20 -23.81 -12.42
N LEU A 262 21.31 -23.22 -11.60
CA LEU A 262 20.56 -22.02 -11.97
C LEU A 262 21.48 -20.83 -12.19
N VAL A 263 22.38 -20.52 -11.24
CA VAL A 263 23.33 -19.42 -11.37
C VAL A 263 24.23 -19.62 -12.59
N ALA A 264 24.77 -20.83 -12.80
CA ALA A 264 25.61 -21.13 -13.97
C ALA A 264 24.87 -20.89 -15.30
N ALA A 265 23.60 -21.27 -15.39
CA ALA A 265 22.79 -21.09 -16.60
C ALA A 265 22.53 -19.62 -16.96
N TYR A 266 22.49 -18.72 -15.97
CA TYR A 266 22.21 -17.30 -16.19
C TYR A 266 23.46 -16.42 -16.21
N MET A 267 24.56 -16.84 -15.59
CA MET A 267 25.85 -16.14 -15.69
C MET A 267 26.31 -15.96 -17.14
N GLY A 268 26.12 -16.97 -18.00
CA GLY A 268 26.49 -16.88 -19.41
C GLY A 268 25.56 -16.03 -20.28
N LYS A 269 24.31 -15.81 -19.84
CA LYS A 269 23.30 -15.06 -20.60
C LYS A 269 23.40 -13.55 -20.34
N VAL A 270 23.64 -13.16 -19.09
CA VAL A 270 23.73 -11.74 -18.69
C VAL A 270 24.90 -11.02 -19.36
N THR A 271 26.03 -11.70 -19.58
CA THR A 271 27.21 -11.13 -20.25
C THR A 271 26.99 -10.88 -21.74
N LEU A 272 26.18 -11.69 -22.43
CA LEU A 272 25.91 -11.52 -23.86
C LEU A 272 24.98 -10.34 -24.13
N ASP A 273 23.99 -10.11 -23.27
CA ASP A 273 23.04 -9.00 -23.42
C ASP A 273 23.64 -7.64 -23.03
N MET A 274 24.64 -7.62 -22.13
CA MET A 274 25.38 -6.40 -21.74
C MET A 274 26.44 -5.96 -22.77
N VAL A 275 26.90 -6.88 -23.63
CA VAL A 275 27.90 -6.63 -24.68
C VAL A 275 27.23 -6.40 -26.05
N SER A 276 25.93 -6.07 -26.07
CA SER A 276 25.23 -5.63 -27.27
C SER A 276 25.06 -4.09 -27.34
N PRO A 277 26.13 -3.27 -27.40
CA PRO A 277 25.98 -1.90 -27.86
C PRO A 277 25.95 -1.92 -29.40
N THR A 278 24.86 -1.39 -29.97
CA THR A 278 24.81 -0.89 -31.35
C THR A 278 25.40 -1.80 -32.43
N THR A 279 24.55 -2.58 -33.11
CA THR A 279 24.82 -2.82 -34.53
C THR A 279 23.52 -2.93 -35.33
N ARG A 280 23.37 -1.90 -36.18
CA ARG A 280 22.37 -1.65 -37.24
C ARG A 280 21.06 -1.01 -36.83
#